data_AF-A0A183I1E0-F1
#
_entry.id   AF-A0A183I1E0-F1
#
_cell.length_a   1.000
_cell.length_b   1.000
_cell.length_c   1.000
_cell.angle_alpha   90.00
_cell.angle_beta   90.00
_cell.angle_gamma   90.00
#
_symmetry.space_group_name_H-M   'P 1'
#
loop_
_entity.id
_entity.type
_entity.pdbx_description
1 polymer ?
#
loop_
_entity_poly.entity_id
_entity_poly.type
_entity_poly.pdbx_seq_one_letter_code
_entity_poly.pdbx_strand_id
1 'polypeptide(L)'
;MADNALEKQEMFKRSCFITQLVALSTNVAERAGSIIKEWAFNGTGKSYYKGPVSLRDLYTDADIAAEDCIISSLRKHFGDTLKIIGEENIAPMGTSVINDFDPNVLIYDDECSDEVRQITSDEVVIWVDPLDGTYELVAAEGNISRQQEVTVLIGVSYQGRPIAGIIHQPFWGTDAIGRTIWAIKGVGVHDNSQRYAVTTRSHSTPYIRDTLNILREKNLISDVEFVGGAGFKVCYSFSNVIVK
;
A
#
# COMPACT_ATOMS: atom_id res chain seq x y z
N MET A 1 22.58 -2.69 -22.10
CA MET A 1 22.35 -2.42 -20.65
C MET A 1 22.44 -0.93 -20.33
N ALA A 2 23.49 -0.21 -20.75
CA ALA A 2 23.60 1.24 -20.53
C ALA A 2 22.47 2.04 -21.23
N ASP A 3 22.14 1.72 -22.49
CA ASP A 3 21.09 2.41 -23.25
C ASP A 3 19.69 2.30 -22.59
N ASN A 4 19.36 1.13 -22.05
CA ASN A 4 18.07 0.90 -21.37
C ASN A 4 17.98 1.67 -20.04
N ALA A 5 19.10 1.81 -19.32
CA ALA A 5 19.14 2.61 -18.09
C ALA A 5 19.01 4.12 -18.40
N LEU A 6 19.61 4.59 -19.49
CA LEU A 6 19.47 5.98 -19.94
C LEU A 6 18.04 6.28 -20.38
N GLU A 7 17.44 5.40 -21.18
CA GLU A 7 16.04 5.53 -21.61
C GLU A 7 15.07 5.56 -20.43
N LYS A 8 15.26 4.66 -19.45
CA LYS A 8 14.50 4.65 -18.19
C LYS A 8 14.56 5.99 -17.46
N GLN A 9 15.75 6.60 -17.37
CA GLN A 9 15.94 7.89 -16.70
C GLN A 9 15.31 9.05 -17.47
N GLU A 10 15.40 9.05 -18.81
CA GLU A 10 14.77 10.07 -19.64
C GLU A 10 13.24 9.98 -19.60
N MET A 11 12.67 8.77 -19.59
CA MET A 11 11.24 8.56 -19.37
C MET A 11 10.77 9.13 -18.03
N PHE A 12 11.57 8.96 -16.98
CA PHE A 12 11.24 9.50 -15.67
C PHE A 12 11.22 11.03 -15.68
N LYS A 13 12.28 11.66 -16.18
CA LYS A 13 12.41 13.14 -16.21
C LYS A 13 11.31 13.84 -16.99
N ARG A 14 10.81 13.24 -18.08
CA ARG A 14 9.74 13.83 -18.91
C ARG A 14 8.34 13.63 -18.34
N SER A 15 8.17 12.65 -17.46
CA SER A 15 6.87 12.33 -16.86
C SER A 15 6.45 13.41 -15.88
N CYS A 16 5.14 13.59 -15.66
CA CYS A 16 4.67 14.53 -14.65
C CYS A 16 5.00 14.03 -13.23
N PHE A 17 4.95 14.93 -12.25
CA PHE A 17 5.33 14.62 -10.86
C PHE A 17 4.50 13.45 -10.28
N ILE A 18 3.20 13.38 -10.55
CA ILE A 18 2.34 12.30 -10.02
C ILE A 18 2.76 10.94 -10.58
N THR A 19 3.03 10.83 -11.88
CA THR A 19 3.51 9.57 -12.48
C THR A 19 4.88 9.18 -11.93
N GLN A 20 5.80 10.14 -11.76
CA GLN A 20 7.10 9.91 -11.12
C GLN A 20 6.95 9.41 -9.68
N LEU A 21 6.07 10.03 -8.90
CA LEU A 21 5.79 9.66 -7.52
C LEU A 21 5.26 8.23 -7.43
N VAL A 22 4.25 7.87 -8.23
CA VAL A 22 3.68 6.51 -8.23
C VAL A 22 4.71 5.48 -8.68
N ALA A 23 5.54 5.78 -9.69
CA ALA A 23 6.59 4.90 -10.17
C ALA A 23 7.64 4.59 -9.08
N LEU A 24 8.06 5.60 -8.33
CA LEU A 24 8.98 5.41 -7.20
C LEU A 24 8.28 4.71 -6.03
N SER A 25 7.08 5.13 -5.67
CA SER A 25 6.30 4.55 -4.57
C SER A 25 5.99 3.07 -4.77
N THR A 26 5.84 2.60 -6.02
CA THR A 26 5.65 1.18 -6.34
C THR A 26 6.84 0.35 -5.85
N ASN A 27 8.06 0.69 -6.29
CA ASN A 27 9.28 0.00 -5.84
C ASN A 27 9.54 0.16 -4.34
N VAL A 28 9.23 1.34 -3.79
CA VAL A 28 9.40 1.63 -2.37
C VAL A 28 8.46 0.77 -1.52
N ALA A 29 7.20 0.59 -1.95
CA ALA A 29 6.24 -0.29 -1.29
C ALA A 29 6.68 -1.77 -1.37
N GLU A 30 7.28 -2.20 -2.48
CA GLU A 30 7.86 -3.54 -2.62
C GLU A 30 9.05 -3.77 -1.68
N ARG A 31 9.91 -2.75 -1.51
CA ARG A 31 11.02 -2.83 -0.55
C ARG A 31 10.50 -2.88 0.89
N ALA A 32 9.51 -2.07 1.23
CA ALA A 32 8.84 -2.13 2.53
C ALA A 32 8.21 -3.52 2.78
N GLY A 33 7.53 -4.09 1.77
CA GLY A 33 7.01 -5.45 1.82
C GLY A 33 8.10 -6.52 2.03
N SER A 34 9.27 -6.32 1.43
CA SER A 34 10.43 -7.21 1.64
C SER A 34 10.95 -7.14 3.08
N ILE A 35 11.02 -5.95 3.68
CA ILE A 35 11.38 -5.76 5.09
C ILE A 35 10.39 -6.51 6.00
N ILE A 36 9.08 -6.41 5.71
CA ILE A 36 8.04 -7.12 6.45
C ILE A 36 8.21 -8.64 6.33
N LYS A 37 8.50 -9.15 5.13
CA LYS A 37 8.78 -10.59 4.91
C LYS A 37 10.01 -11.05 5.69
N GLU A 38 11.10 -10.30 5.63
CA GLU A 38 12.33 -10.59 6.35
C GLU A 38 12.06 -10.68 7.86
N TRP A 39 11.31 -9.73 8.42
CA TRP A 39 10.91 -9.76 9.84
C TRP A 39 10.07 -11.00 10.18
N ALA A 40 9.09 -11.31 9.34
CA ALA A 40 8.16 -12.42 9.56
C ALA A 40 8.85 -13.80 9.52
N PHE A 41 9.85 -13.97 8.64
CA PHE A 41 10.56 -15.25 8.48
C PHE A 41 11.74 -15.40 9.44
N ASN A 42 12.34 -14.32 9.92
CA ASN A 42 13.48 -14.38 10.85
C ASN A 42 13.07 -14.76 12.29
N GLY A 43 11.81 -14.56 12.69
CA GLY A 43 11.26 -15.03 13.97
C GLY A 43 11.84 -14.38 15.24
N THR A 44 12.67 -13.34 15.10
CA THR A 44 13.31 -12.62 16.22
C THR A 44 12.74 -11.22 16.47
N GLY A 45 11.66 -10.87 15.77
CA GLY A 45 11.06 -9.55 15.82
C GLY A 45 10.38 -9.24 17.14
N LYS A 46 10.36 -7.96 17.55
CA LYS A 46 9.62 -7.51 18.72
C LYS A 46 8.27 -6.91 18.33
N SER A 47 7.29 -7.08 19.21
CA SER A 47 6.00 -6.41 19.15
C SER A 47 5.85 -5.45 20.34
N TYR A 48 5.20 -4.34 20.10
CA TYR A 48 4.96 -3.23 21.02
C TYR A 48 3.46 -2.92 21.06
N TYR A 49 2.98 -2.26 22.12
CA TYR A 49 1.56 -1.91 22.27
C TYR A 49 1.38 -0.39 22.34
N LYS A 50 0.41 0.15 21.58
CA LYS A 50 -0.01 1.55 21.64
C LYS A 50 -0.95 1.70 22.85
N GLY A 51 -0.39 2.01 24.03
CA GLY A 51 -1.17 2.29 25.26
C GLY A 51 -1.40 1.11 26.23
N PRO A 52 -2.36 1.20 27.17
CA PRO A 52 -2.65 0.12 28.14
C PRO A 52 -3.06 -1.14 27.39
N VAL A 53 -2.33 -2.24 27.61
CA VAL A 53 -2.35 -3.51 26.85
C VAL A 53 -3.73 -3.84 26.26
N SER A 54 -3.95 -3.35 25.04
CA SER A 54 -5.02 -3.73 24.14
C SER A 54 -4.35 -4.65 23.12
N LEU A 55 -4.70 -5.93 23.12
CA LEU A 55 -4.12 -6.93 22.21
C LEU A 55 -4.28 -6.59 20.71
N ARG A 56 -5.01 -5.53 20.38
CA ARG A 56 -5.36 -5.12 19.01
C ARG A 56 -4.68 -3.83 18.55
N ASP A 57 -4.03 -3.09 19.44
CA ASP A 57 -3.36 -1.83 19.12
C ASP A 57 -1.85 -2.04 19.31
N LEU A 58 -1.24 -2.73 18.34
CA LEU A 58 0.16 -3.16 18.39
C LEU A 58 0.90 -2.73 17.13
N TYR A 59 2.20 -2.51 17.27
CA TYR A 59 3.13 -2.28 16.16
C TYR A 59 4.40 -3.10 16.40
N THR A 60 5.22 -3.29 15.37
CA THR A 60 6.43 -4.12 15.42
C THR A 60 7.66 -3.37 14.89
N ASP A 61 8.85 -3.96 15.03
CA ASP A 61 10.04 -3.44 14.35
C ASP A 61 9.87 -3.37 12.82
N ALA A 62 8.98 -4.20 12.23
CA ALA A 62 8.69 -4.16 10.80
C ALA A 62 7.94 -2.89 10.40
N ASP A 63 6.94 -2.46 11.18
CA ASP A 63 6.16 -1.24 10.94
C ASP A 63 7.10 -0.02 10.92
N ILE A 64 7.98 0.08 11.92
CA ILE A 64 8.96 1.16 12.04
C ILE A 64 9.94 1.17 10.86
N ALA A 65 10.49 0.00 10.52
CA ALA A 65 11.48 -0.11 9.45
C ALA A 65 10.88 0.11 8.05
N ALA A 66 9.63 -0.32 7.84
CA ALA A 66 8.89 -0.06 6.62
C ALA A 66 8.56 1.44 6.48
N GLU A 67 8.13 2.11 7.56
CA GLU A 67 7.90 3.56 7.55
C GLU A 67 9.18 4.35 7.24
N ASP A 68 10.29 3.99 7.89
CA ASP A 68 11.61 4.58 7.61
C ASP A 68 12.00 4.43 6.14
N CYS A 69 11.86 3.21 5.60
CA CYS A 69 12.14 2.93 4.20
C CYS A 69 11.30 3.82 3.25
N ILE A 70 10.00 3.94 3.50
CA ILE A 70 9.08 4.70 2.66
C ILE A 70 9.40 6.19 2.73
N ILE A 71 9.42 6.76 3.93
CA ILE A 71 9.57 8.20 4.13
C ILE A 71 10.95 8.66 3.66
N SER A 72 12.02 7.96 4.03
CA SER A 72 13.38 8.37 3.63
C SER A 72 13.63 8.21 2.14
N SER A 73 13.07 7.19 1.48
CA SER A 73 13.23 7.03 0.02
C SER A 73 12.52 8.14 -0.75
N LEU A 74 11.28 8.46 -0.37
CA LEU A 74 10.51 9.53 -1.02
C LEU A 74 11.15 10.92 -0.77
N ARG A 75 11.58 11.22 0.45
CA ARG A 75 12.26 12.50 0.76
C ARG A 75 13.63 12.61 0.10
N LYS A 76 14.41 11.53 0.03
CA LYS A 76 15.69 11.55 -0.68
C LYS A 76 15.52 11.89 -2.16
N HIS A 77 14.43 11.43 -2.78
CA HIS A 77 14.18 11.65 -4.19
C HIS A 77 13.51 13.00 -4.49
N PHE A 78 12.45 13.35 -3.76
CA PHE A 78 11.61 14.52 -4.04
C PHE A 78 11.87 15.73 -3.12
N GLY A 79 12.80 15.59 -2.17
CA GLY A 79 13.19 16.63 -1.22
C GLY A 79 12.57 16.50 0.16
N ASP A 80 13.26 17.03 1.17
CA ASP A 80 12.86 16.95 2.58
C ASP A 80 11.56 17.69 2.91
N THR A 81 11.14 18.63 2.05
CA THR A 81 9.90 19.41 2.20
C THR A 81 8.65 18.65 1.77
N LEU A 82 8.78 17.44 1.21
CA LEU A 82 7.63 16.61 0.83
C LEU A 82 6.80 16.26 2.06
N LYS A 83 5.50 16.55 1.99
CA LYS A 83 4.55 16.29 3.09
C LYS A 83 4.15 14.82 3.09
N ILE A 84 4.62 14.10 4.11
CA ILE A 84 4.31 12.69 4.34
C ILE A 84 3.83 12.54 5.77
N ILE A 85 2.71 11.83 5.95
CA ILE A 85 2.11 11.49 7.24
C ILE A 85 2.11 9.96 7.33
N GLY A 86 2.90 9.42 8.24
CA GLY A 86 2.96 7.99 8.56
C GLY A 86 2.17 7.63 9.82
N GLU A 87 1.85 6.35 9.98
CA GLU A 87 1.15 5.82 11.15
C GLU A 87 2.03 5.81 12.42
N GLU A 88 3.30 5.43 12.27
CA GLU A 88 4.13 5.03 13.42
C GLU A 88 4.69 6.22 14.21
N ASN A 89 4.51 7.46 13.71
CA ASN A 89 4.92 8.71 14.38
C ASN A 89 6.38 8.70 14.86
N ILE A 90 7.26 7.93 14.19
CA ILE A 90 8.68 7.81 14.51
C ILE A 90 9.49 8.58 13.46
N ALA A 91 10.50 9.31 13.91
CA ALA A 91 11.37 10.05 13.01
C ALA A 91 12.19 9.07 12.14
N PRO A 92 12.19 9.24 10.80
CA PRO A 92 12.96 8.39 9.91
C PRO A 92 14.47 8.60 10.10
N MET A 93 15.23 7.51 10.04
CA MET A 93 16.68 7.43 10.15
C MET A 93 17.39 7.20 8.81
N GLY A 94 16.67 6.76 7.77
CA GLY A 94 17.23 6.50 6.44
C GLY A 94 18.04 5.22 6.33
N THR A 95 17.63 4.14 6.99
CA THR A 95 18.39 2.89 7.05
C THR A 95 18.28 2.02 5.80
N SER A 96 17.12 2.02 5.14
CA SER A 96 16.79 1.15 3.99
C SER A 96 16.34 1.93 2.76
N VAL A 97 17.07 2.99 2.42
CA VAL A 97 16.67 3.90 1.33
C VAL A 97 16.95 3.32 -0.05
N ILE A 98 15.94 3.34 -0.92
CA ILE A 98 16.09 3.03 -2.34
C ILE A 98 15.80 4.27 -3.21
N ASN A 99 16.22 4.21 -4.47
CA ASN A 99 16.02 5.30 -5.43
C ASN A 99 15.59 4.80 -6.82
N ASP A 100 15.25 3.52 -6.93
CA ASP A 100 14.81 2.93 -8.19
C ASP A 100 13.28 3.02 -8.32
N PHE A 101 12.78 3.09 -9.55
CA PHE A 101 11.37 3.26 -9.86
C PHE A 101 10.89 2.27 -10.93
N ASP A 102 9.58 2.00 -10.97
CA ASP A 102 8.96 1.10 -11.96
C ASP A 102 8.67 1.84 -13.28
N PRO A 103 9.41 1.55 -14.38
CA PRO A 103 9.15 2.17 -15.68
C PRO A 103 7.80 1.79 -16.28
N ASN A 104 7.16 0.70 -15.83
CA ASN A 104 5.84 0.28 -16.32
C ASN A 104 4.72 1.21 -15.83
N VAL A 105 4.98 2.04 -14.81
CA VAL A 105 4.06 3.12 -14.43
C VAL A 105 4.20 4.28 -15.41
N LEU A 106 5.42 4.60 -15.82
CA LEU A 106 5.74 5.76 -16.65
C LEU A 106 5.15 5.70 -18.06
N ILE A 107 4.82 4.50 -18.56
CA ILE A 107 4.19 4.35 -19.88
C ILE A 107 2.79 4.97 -19.94
N TYR A 108 2.13 5.14 -18.79
CA TYR A 108 0.79 5.72 -18.68
C TYR A 108 0.80 7.23 -18.45
N ASP A 109 1.97 7.88 -18.49
CA ASP A 109 2.07 9.33 -18.26
C ASP A 109 1.19 10.14 -19.22
N ASP A 110 1.13 9.73 -20.50
CA ASP A 110 0.35 10.40 -21.54
C ASP A 110 -1.17 10.30 -21.31
N GLU A 111 -1.62 9.41 -20.42
CA GLU A 111 -3.04 9.28 -20.04
C GLU A 111 -3.42 10.23 -18.88
N CYS A 112 -2.45 10.87 -18.22
CA CYS A 112 -2.72 11.84 -17.17
C CYS A 112 -3.38 13.09 -17.74
N SER A 113 -4.53 13.46 -17.17
CA SER A 113 -5.21 14.73 -17.48
C SER A 113 -4.34 15.96 -17.20
N ASP A 114 -4.61 17.08 -17.88
CA ASP A 114 -3.90 18.35 -17.66
C ASP A 114 -3.90 18.79 -16.18
N GLU A 115 -5.00 18.55 -15.45
CA GLU A 115 -5.11 18.80 -14.01
C GLU A 115 -4.02 18.04 -13.25
N VAL A 116 -3.88 16.73 -13.49
CA VAL A 116 -2.89 15.87 -12.82
C VAL A 116 -1.46 16.25 -13.21
N ARG A 117 -1.24 16.61 -14.48
CA ARG A 117 0.10 16.97 -15.00
C ARG A 117 0.65 18.25 -14.39
N GLN A 118 -0.20 19.17 -13.93
CA GLN A 118 0.19 20.45 -13.34
C GLN A 118 0.52 20.37 -11.84
N ILE A 119 0.17 19.28 -11.16
CA ILE A 119 0.38 19.13 -9.71
C ILE A 119 1.87 19.04 -9.39
N THR A 120 2.32 19.81 -8.40
CA THR A 120 3.70 19.80 -7.90
C THR A 120 3.84 19.17 -6.52
N SER A 121 5.08 18.91 -6.09
CA SER A 121 5.39 18.19 -4.85
C SER A 121 4.95 18.91 -3.57
N ASP A 122 4.84 20.24 -3.59
CA ASP A 122 4.43 21.05 -2.45
C ASP A 122 2.90 21.06 -2.21
N GLU A 123 2.14 20.64 -3.22
CA GLU A 123 0.67 20.63 -3.22
C GLU A 123 0.05 19.31 -2.74
N VAL A 124 0.84 18.23 -2.70
CA VAL A 124 0.36 16.92 -2.30
C VAL A 124 0.58 16.63 -0.81
N VAL A 125 -0.25 15.74 -0.27
CA VAL A 125 -0.01 15.07 1.01
C VAL A 125 -0.02 13.56 0.77
N ILE A 126 1.04 12.92 1.20
CA ILE A 126 1.23 11.46 1.11
C ILE A 126 0.87 10.85 2.46
N TRP A 127 0.00 9.85 2.46
CA TRP A 127 -0.46 9.11 3.63
C TRP A 127 0.13 7.70 3.58
N VAL A 128 0.81 7.30 4.64
CA VAL A 128 1.51 6.02 4.71
C VAL A 128 0.95 5.22 5.87
N ASP A 129 0.46 4.03 5.55
CA ASP A 129 0.32 2.94 6.51
C ASP A 129 1.39 1.91 6.11
N PRO A 130 2.50 1.84 6.87
CA PRO A 130 3.66 1.07 6.48
C PRO A 130 3.41 -0.45 6.56
N LEU A 131 2.39 -0.87 7.34
CA LEU A 131 2.03 -2.25 7.56
C LEU A 131 0.58 -2.34 8.05
N ASP A 132 -0.35 -2.38 7.10
CA ASP A 132 -1.75 -2.65 7.40
C ASP A 132 -1.93 -4.15 7.65
N GLY A 133 -2.55 -4.51 8.77
CA GLY A 133 -2.70 -5.89 9.22
C GLY A 133 -1.61 -6.36 10.18
N THR A 134 -1.06 -5.48 11.03
CA THR A 134 -0.01 -5.84 11.99
C THR A 134 -0.43 -6.97 12.94
N TYR A 135 -1.66 -6.94 13.44
CA TYR A 135 -2.17 -8.02 14.26
C TYR A 135 -2.19 -9.35 13.50
N GLU A 136 -2.67 -9.35 12.25
CA GLU A 136 -2.70 -10.53 11.39
C GLU A 136 -1.29 -11.08 11.13
N LEU A 137 -0.31 -10.21 10.90
CA LEU A 137 1.10 -10.60 10.73
C LEU A 137 1.62 -11.34 11.96
N VAL A 138 1.42 -10.76 13.15
CA VAL A 138 1.88 -11.34 14.43
C VAL A 138 1.14 -12.64 14.73
N ALA A 139 -0.19 -12.66 14.57
CA ALA A 139 -1.03 -13.81 14.86
C ALA A 139 -0.89 -14.95 13.85
N ALA A 140 -0.28 -14.71 12.69
CA ALA A 140 -0.04 -15.73 11.68
C ALA A 140 1.04 -16.73 12.09
N GLU A 141 1.98 -16.35 12.97
CA GLU A 141 3.09 -17.22 13.41
C GLU A 141 3.82 -17.91 12.24
N GLY A 142 4.05 -17.17 11.14
CA GLY A 142 4.70 -17.70 9.93
C GLY A 142 3.77 -18.45 8.96
N ASN A 143 2.47 -18.53 9.24
CA ASN A 143 1.50 -19.13 8.32
C ASN A 143 1.16 -18.16 7.17
N ILE A 144 1.73 -18.45 5.99
CA ILE A 144 1.57 -17.65 4.76
C ILE A 144 0.10 -17.36 4.43
N SER A 145 -0.81 -18.33 4.60
CA SER A 145 -2.22 -18.13 4.27
C SER A 145 -2.90 -17.03 5.09
N ARG A 146 -2.41 -16.78 6.32
CA ARG A 146 -2.91 -15.71 7.19
C ARG A 146 -2.16 -14.39 6.96
N GLN A 147 -0.91 -14.45 6.50
CA GLN A 147 -0.11 -13.27 6.16
C GLN A 147 -0.54 -12.60 4.86
N GLN A 148 -1.36 -13.26 4.03
CA GLN A 148 -1.94 -12.63 2.85
C GLN A 148 -2.77 -11.38 3.19
N GLU A 149 -3.26 -11.24 4.42
CA GLU A 149 -4.06 -10.09 4.86
C GLU A 149 -3.21 -8.82 5.09
N VAL A 150 -1.87 -8.95 5.03
CA VAL A 150 -0.93 -7.84 5.26
C VAL A 150 -0.72 -7.03 3.99
N THR A 151 -0.74 -5.70 4.10
CA THR A 151 -0.45 -4.79 2.99
C THR A 151 0.40 -3.59 3.42
N VAL A 152 1.05 -2.94 2.47
CA VAL A 152 1.68 -1.62 2.61
C VAL A 152 0.83 -0.64 1.80
N LEU A 153 0.46 0.49 2.40
CA LEU A 153 -0.42 1.48 1.78
C LEU A 153 0.27 2.83 1.64
N ILE A 154 0.26 3.37 0.42
CA ILE A 154 0.72 4.72 0.13
C ILE A 154 -0.40 5.43 -0.63
N GLY A 155 -1.10 6.35 0.03
CA GLY A 155 -2.13 7.19 -0.57
C GLY A 155 -1.60 8.58 -0.91
N VAL A 156 -1.99 9.12 -2.06
CA VAL A 156 -1.63 10.49 -2.47
C VAL A 156 -2.89 11.33 -2.58
N SER A 157 -2.90 12.47 -1.91
CA SER A 157 -4.01 13.42 -1.94
C SER A 157 -3.56 14.79 -2.43
N TYR A 158 -4.43 15.45 -3.20
CA TYR A 158 -4.29 16.82 -3.70
C TYR A 158 -5.56 17.58 -3.34
N GLN A 159 -5.41 18.76 -2.72
CA GLN A 159 -6.54 19.58 -2.25
C GLN A 159 -7.55 18.78 -1.39
N GLY A 160 -7.05 17.88 -0.55
CA GLY A 160 -7.88 17.04 0.34
C GLY A 160 -8.65 15.91 -0.37
N ARG A 161 -8.39 15.66 -1.66
CA ARG A 161 -9.01 14.55 -2.42
C ARG A 161 -7.96 13.53 -2.83
N PRO A 162 -8.26 12.21 -2.78
CA PRO A 162 -7.34 11.19 -3.27
C PRO A 162 -7.18 11.30 -4.78
N ILE A 163 -5.93 11.24 -5.26
CA ILE A 163 -5.59 11.32 -6.69
C ILE A 163 -4.72 10.17 -7.18
N ALA A 164 -4.03 9.48 -6.28
CA ALA A 164 -3.30 8.26 -6.59
C ALA A 164 -3.17 7.38 -5.35
N GLY A 165 -2.85 6.10 -5.54
CA GLY A 165 -2.65 5.16 -4.44
C GLY A 165 -1.85 3.95 -4.89
N ILE A 166 -1.09 3.40 -3.95
CA ILE A 166 -0.29 2.18 -4.12
C ILE A 166 -0.65 1.24 -2.97
N ILE A 167 -0.91 -0.01 -3.30
CA ILE A 167 -1.08 -1.10 -2.34
C ILE A 167 -0.13 -2.22 -2.70
N HIS A 168 0.81 -2.52 -1.81
CA HIS A 168 1.67 -3.69 -1.97
C HIS A 168 1.24 -4.79 -1.01
N GLN A 169 1.06 -6.00 -1.51
CA GLN A 169 0.67 -7.17 -0.73
C GLN A 169 1.86 -8.15 -0.71
N PRO A 170 2.70 -8.14 0.34
CA PRO A 170 3.97 -8.86 0.35
C PRO A 170 3.86 -10.38 0.25
N PHE A 171 2.80 -10.96 0.83
CA PHE A 171 2.59 -12.41 0.92
C PHE A 171 1.60 -12.96 -0.11
N TRP A 172 1.28 -12.19 -1.14
CA TRP A 172 0.39 -12.64 -2.19
C TRP A 172 0.96 -13.84 -2.98
N GLY A 173 0.09 -14.77 -3.37
CA GLY A 173 0.43 -15.99 -4.10
C GLY A 173 0.82 -17.16 -3.20
N THR A 174 0.85 -18.37 -3.77
CA THR A 174 1.19 -19.62 -3.05
C THR A 174 2.59 -19.59 -2.45
N ASP A 175 3.52 -18.93 -3.13
CA ASP A 175 4.92 -18.84 -2.73
C ASP A 175 5.28 -17.46 -2.14
N ALA A 176 4.29 -16.68 -1.70
CA ALA A 176 4.48 -15.34 -1.14
C ALA A 176 5.34 -14.42 -2.05
N ILE A 177 5.15 -14.54 -3.36
CA ILE A 177 5.86 -13.74 -4.37
C ILE A 177 5.56 -12.25 -4.24
N GLY A 178 4.36 -11.93 -3.74
CA GLY A 178 3.88 -10.57 -3.56
C GLY A 178 3.30 -9.97 -4.84
N ARG A 179 2.53 -8.89 -4.69
CA ARG A 179 2.01 -8.09 -5.80
C ARG A 179 1.91 -6.63 -5.42
N THR A 180 1.89 -5.75 -6.41
CA THR A 180 1.70 -4.32 -6.23
C THR A 180 0.59 -3.83 -7.15
N ILE A 181 -0.37 -3.12 -6.57
CA ILE A 181 -1.49 -2.50 -7.25
C ILE A 181 -1.29 -0.99 -7.13
N TRP A 182 -1.51 -0.26 -8.20
CA TRP A 182 -1.47 1.20 -8.17
C TRP A 182 -2.58 1.81 -9.01
N ALA A 183 -2.91 3.05 -8.73
CA ALA A 183 -3.90 3.81 -9.47
C ALA A 183 -3.57 5.29 -9.52
N ILE A 184 -3.96 5.95 -10.62
CA ILE A 184 -3.93 7.40 -10.79
C ILE A 184 -5.30 7.86 -11.30
N LYS A 185 -5.82 8.96 -10.75
CA LYS A 185 -7.09 9.57 -11.16
C LYS A 185 -7.07 9.85 -12.67
N GLY A 186 -8.02 9.26 -13.40
CA GLY A 186 -8.16 9.41 -14.85
C GLY A 186 -7.44 8.36 -15.68
N VAL A 187 -6.39 7.73 -15.14
CA VAL A 187 -5.62 6.65 -15.80
C VAL A 187 -6.27 5.29 -15.53
N GLY A 188 -6.68 5.05 -14.28
CA GLY A 188 -7.32 3.80 -13.86
C GLY A 188 -6.51 3.04 -12.82
N VAL A 189 -6.82 1.75 -12.68
CA VAL A 189 -6.21 0.83 -11.69
C VAL A 189 -5.43 -0.24 -12.45
N HIS A 190 -4.18 -0.44 -12.04
CA HIS A 190 -3.26 -1.39 -12.66
C HIS A 190 -2.77 -2.38 -11.59
N ASP A 191 -2.82 -3.66 -11.95
CA ASP A 191 -2.34 -4.80 -11.16
C ASP A 191 -1.60 -5.74 -12.12
N ASN A 192 -0.49 -6.32 -11.66
CA ASN A 192 0.23 -7.36 -12.37
C ASN A 192 -0.41 -8.77 -12.21
N SER A 193 -1.58 -8.89 -11.57
CA SER A 193 -2.25 -10.17 -11.25
C SER A 193 -3.80 -10.11 -11.25
N GLN A 194 -4.45 -11.29 -11.22
CA GLN A 194 -5.91 -11.46 -11.36
C GLN A 194 -6.74 -11.06 -10.11
N ARG A 195 -8.02 -10.74 -10.37
CA ARG A 195 -9.04 -10.07 -9.53
C ARG A 195 -9.98 -11.06 -8.77
N TYR A 196 -10.22 -10.90 -7.45
CA TYR A 196 -11.28 -11.57 -6.59
C TYR A 196 -11.83 -10.64 -5.44
N ALA A 197 -13.11 -10.75 -4.91
CA ALA A 197 -13.93 -9.89 -3.91
C ALA A 197 -14.30 -10.36 -2.40
N VAL A 198 -13.97 -9.64 -1.27
CA VAL A 198 -14.14 -10.03 0.21
C VAL A 198 -14.16 -8.83 1.21
N THR A 199 -14.57 -9.06 2.49
CA THR A 199 -14.89 -8.08 3.55
C THR A 199 -14.20 -8.37 4.93
N THR A 200 -14.42 -7.58 6.00
CA THR A 200 -13.54 -7.44 7.23
C THR A 200 -13.64 -8.52 8.33
N ARG A 201 -12.51 -9.03 8.89
CA ARG A 201 -12.35 -9.99 10.03
C ARG A 201 -12.18 -9.33 11.40
N SER A 202 -11.34 -8.30 11.49
CA SER A 202 -10.76 -7.84 12.78
C SER A 202 -11.52 -6.69 13.45
N HIS A 203 -12.38 -6.00 12.70
CA HIS A 203 -13.19 -4.85 13.16
C HIS A 203 -14.71 -5.11 13.08
N SER A 204 -15.15 -6.36 13.21
CA SER A 204 -16.58 -6.70 13.27
C SER A 204 -17.21 -6.19 14.58
N THR A 205 -18.02 -5.13 14.51
CA THR A 205 -18.93 -4.76 15.59
C THR A 205 -20.23 -5.57 15.50
N PRO A 206 -21.03 -5.71 16.59
CA PRO A 206 -22.37 -6.30 16.51
C PRO A 206 -23.21 -5.63 15.42
N TYR A 207 -23.11 -4.31 15.28
CA TYR A 207 -23.79 -3.55 14.23
C TYR A 207 -23.39 -3.93 12.80
N ILE A 208 -22.11 -4.27 12.54
CA ILE A 208 -21.68 -4.75 11.23
C ILE A 208 -22.26 -6.13 10.95
N ARG A 209 -22.29 -7.03 11.94
CA ARG A 209 -22.92 -8.35 11.79
C ARG A 209 -24.43 -8.25 11.58
N ASP A 210 -25.10 -7.41 12.34
CA ASP A 210 -26.54 -7.19 12.20
C ASP A 210 -26.88 -6.57 10.84
N THR A 211 -26.07 -5.60 10.38
CA THR A 211 -26.23 -5.02 9.04
C THR A 211 -26.02 -6.06 7.95
N LEU A 212 -24.98 -6.90 8.04
CA LEU A 212 -24.71 -7.96 7.07
C LEU A 212 -25.83 -9.03 7.06
N ASN A 213 -26.39 -9.35 8.23
CA ASN A 213 -27.53 -10.25 8.35
C ASN A 213 -28.78 -9.65 7.70
N ILE A 214 -29.10 -8.37 7.97
CA ILE A 214 -30.22 -7.65 7.34
C ILE A 214 -30.04 -7.59 5.81
N LEU A 215 -28.82 -7.36 5.32
CA LEU A 215 -28.53 -7.33 3.89
C LEU A 215 -28.70 -8.71 3.24
N ARG A 216 -28.31 -9.81 3.92
CA ARG A 216 -28.59 -11.18 3.48
C ARG A 216 -30.09 -11.49 3.47
N GLU A 217 -30.81 -11.15 4.54
CA GLU A 217 -32.26 -11.36 4.66
C GLU A 217 -33.05 -10.62 3.57
N LYS A 218 -32.55 -9.46 3.13
CA LYS A 218 -33.13 -8.67 2.04
C LYS A 218 -32.65 -9.10 0.64
N ASN A 219 -31.87 -10.18 0.51
CA ASN A 219 -31.24 -10.63 -0.74
C ASN A 219 -30.40 -9.55 -1.45
N LEU A 220 -29.81 -8.62 -0.68
CA LEU A 220 -28.96 -7.55 -1.21
C LEU A 220 -27.49 -7.98 -1.34
N ILE A 221 -27.09 -9.05 -0.64
CA ILE A 221 -25.77 -9.68 -0.74
C ILE A 221 -25.92 -11.21 -0.70
N SER A 222 -25.07 -11.92 -1.46
CA SER A 222 -25.11 -13.38 -1.58
C SER A 222 -24.16 -14.09 -0.60
N ASP A 223 -23.01 -13.49 -0.27
CA ASP A 223 -22.07 -14.05 0.69
C ASP A 223 -21.23 -12.98 1.40
N VAL A 224 -20.55 -13.37 2.48
CA VAL A 224 -19.73 -12.53 3.37
C VAL A 224 -18.54 -13.36 3.86
N GLU A 225 -17.33 -12.96 3.48
CA GLU A 225 -16.10 -13.54 3.99
C GLU A 225 -15.29 -12.47 4.73
N PHE A 226 -14.80 -12.85 5.91
CA PHE A 226 -14.20 -11.97 6.91
C PHE A 226 -12.67 -12.07 6.84
N VAL A 227 -11.96 -10.99 6.44
CA VAL A 227 -10.50 -10.82 6.31
C VAL A 227 -9.94 -9.56 7.03
N GLY A 228 -8.75 -9.63 7.62
CA GLY A 228 -8.05 -8.46 8.21
C GLY A 228 -7.51 -7.48 7.17
N GLY A 229 -6.94 -6.36 7.62
CA GLY A 229 -6.31 -5.33 6.77
C GLY A 229 -7.29 -4.46 5.96
N ALA A 230 -7.26 -3.14 6.12
CA ALA A 230 -8.03 -2.21 5.29
C ALA A 230 -7.64 -2.28 3.80
N GLY A 231 -6.33 -2.32 3.51
CA GLY A 231 -5.77 -2.45 2.18
C GLY A 231 -6.11 -3.78 1.53
N PHE A 232 -6.01 -4.88 2.28
CA PHE A 232 -6.37 -6.20 1.75
C PHE A 232 -7.83 -6.26 1.28
N LYS A 233 -8.77 -5.65 2.04
CA LYS A 233 -10.18 -5.54 1.60
C LYS A 233 -10.37 -4.73 0.31
N VAL A 234 -9.59 -3.68 0.13
CA VAL A 234 -9.66 -2.81 -1.06
C VAL A 234 -9.09 -3.53 -2.29
N CYS A 235 -7.91 -4.15 -2.17
CA CYS A 235 -7.31 -4.99 -3.21
C CYS A 235 -8.30 -6.03 -3.73
N TYR A 236 -9.09 -6.55 -2.81
CA TYR A 236 -10.04 -7.59 -3.09
C TYR A 236 -11.34 -6.95 -3.70
N SER A 237 -11.74 -5.73 -3.35
CA SER A 237 -12.92 -5.04 -3.96
C SER A 237 -12.76 -4.61 -5.44
N PHE A 238 -11.54 -4.36 -5.94
CA PHE A 238 -11.27 -3.97 -7.34
C PHE A 238 -11.63 -5.02 -8.40
N SER A 239 -12.24 -6.12 -7.95
CA SER A 239 -12.50 -7.32 -8.73
C SER A 239 -13.94 -7.47 -9.16
N ASN A 240 -14.88 -6.75 -8.53
CA ASN A 240 -16.32 -6.89 -8.75
C ASN A 240 -17.03 -5.61 -9.22
N VAL A 241 -16.30 -4.52 -9.49
CA VAL A 241 -16.90 -3.29 -10.03
C VAL A 241 -16.12 -2.79 -11.24
N ILE A 242 -16.23 -3.53 -12.35
CA ILE A 242 -16.30 -2.95 -13.69
C ILE A 242 -17.31 -3.79 -14.47
N VAL A 243 -18.60 -3.51 -14.25
CA VAL A 243 -19.61 -3.78 -15.29
C VAL A 243 -19.46 -2.64 -16.27
N LYS A 244 -19.18 -2.97 -17.55
CA LYS A 244 -19.23 -2.02 -18.66
C LYS A 244 -20.58 -1.32 -18.74
#